data_AF-A0A3B8QMX1-F1
#
_entry.id   AF-A0A3B8QMX1-F1
#
_cell.length_a   1.000
_cell.length_b   1.000
_cell.length_c   1.000
_cell.angle_alpha   90.00
_cell.angle_beta   90.00
_cell.angle_gamma   90.00
#
_symmetry.space_group_name_H-M   'P 1'
#
loop_
_entity.id
_entity.type
_entity.pdbx_description
1 polymer ?
#
loop_
_entity_poly.entity_id
_entity_poly.type
_entity_poly.pdbx_seq_one_letter_code
_entity_poly.pdbx_strand_id
1 'polypeptide(L)'
;MRQYQKLATVQKLAMTQVMRNSLDLLNMGPEEVIDEAEKEKKRNPFLKIIPNILRGGSEAGFDPSRVKEEETNNEILLKQVSLIRLSPDQSRIAAELVYCLDERGYICDPASEVCIYLGVPNRVLMEIVSILQRSVEPAGVFAWSLKDSFRIQLEAKNRY
;
A
#
# COMPACT_ATOMS: atom_id res chain seq x y z
N MET A 1 -52.86 -49.92 28.56
CA MET A 1 -51.49 -50.33 28.18
C MET A 1 -50.94 -49.31 27.18
N ARG A 2 -50.16 -48.32 27.64
CA ARG A 2 -49.61 -47.23 26.81
C ARG A 2 -48.17 -47.61 26.45
N GLN A 3 -47.92 -48.05 25.23
CA GLN A 3 -46.56 -48.29 24.74
C GLN A 3 -45.97 -46.96 24.28
N TYR A 4 -44.96 -46.47 25.00
CA TYR A 4 -44.11 -45.37 24.55
C TYR A 4 -43.01 -45.92 23.64
N GLN A 5 -43.11 -45.69 22.33
CA GLN A 5 -41.99 -45.88 21.41
C GLN A 5 -41.05 -44.67 21.52
N LYS A 6 -39.81 -44.89 21.98
CA LYS A 6 -38.74 -43.89 21.88
C LYS A 6 -38.23 -43.88 20.43
N LEU A 7 -38.59 -42.86 19.65
CA LEU A 7 -37.98 -42.58 18.36
C LEU A 7 -36.64 -41.88 18.60
N ALA A 8 -35.53 -42.61 18.44
CA ALA A 8 -34.20 -42.02 18.39
C ALA A 8 -33.95 -41.48 16.98
N THR A 9 -34.14 -40.17 16.79
CA THR A 9 -33.79 -39.48 15.54
C THR A 9 -32.27 -39.35 15.43
N VAL A 10 -31.65 -40.16 14.58
CA VAL A 10 -30.27 -39.96 14.15
C VAL A 10 -30.27 -38.99 12.97
N GLN A 11 -29.96 -37.71 13.23
CA GLN A 11 -29.73 -36.73 12.16
C GLN A 11 -28.49 -37.15 11.37
N LYS A 12 -28.68 -37.61 10.14
CA LYS A 12 -27.57 -37.77 9.18
C LYS A 12 -27.27 -36.39 8.60
N LEU A 13 -26.14 -35.79 8.97
CA LEU A 13 -25.68 -34.51 8.42
C LEU A 13 -25.47 -34.66 6.91
N ALA A 14 -26.32 -34.02 6.10
CA ALA A 14 -26.06 -33.88 4.68
C ALA A 14 -25.03 -32.76 4.51
N MET A 15 -23.75 -33.12 4.36
CA MET A 15 -22.66 -32.15 4.29
C MET A 15 -22.84 -31.24 3.08
N THR A 16 -22.97 -29.95 3.32
CA THR A 16 -22.91 -28.94 2.25
C THR A 16 -21.46 -28.87 1.73
N GLN A 17 -21.28 -28.44 0.48
CA GLN A 17 -19.93 -28.33 -0.12
C GLN A 17 -19.01 -27.42 0.72
N VAL A 18 -19.58 -26.39 1.34
CA VAL A 18 -18.87 -25.48 2.25
C VAL A 18 -18.34 -26.21 3.48
N MET A 19 -19.16 -27.06 4.12
CA MET A 19 -18.75 -27.82 5.30
C MET A 19 -17.64 -28.84 4.99
N ARG A 20 -17.65 -29.45 3.79
CA ARG A 20 -16.56 -30.32 3.34
C ARG A 20 -15.27 -29.53 3.16
N ASN A 21 -15.32 -28.43 2.41
CA ASN A 21 -14.16 -27.59 2.16
C ASN A 21 -13.55 -27.06 3.48
N SER A 22 -14.39 -26.66 4.46
CA SER A 22 -13.91 -26.22 5.77
C SER A 22 -13.28 -27.34 6.59
N LEU A 23 -13.80 -28.57 6.51
CA LEU A 23 -13.21 -29.72 7.19
C LEU A 23 -11.88 -30.13 6.55
N ASP A 24 -11.80 -30.10 5.22
CA ASP A 24 -10.60 -30.42 4.47
C ASP A 24 -9.48 -29.41 4.78
N LEU A 25 -9.80 -28.12 4.86
CA LEU A 25 -8.86 -27.06 5.23
C LEU A 25 -8.31 -27.21 6.66
N LEU A 26 -9.12 -27.74 7.58
CA LEU A 26 -8.71 -28.02 8.97
C LEU A 26 -7.90 -29.31 9.10
N ASN A 27 -8.09 -30.26 8.18
CA ASN A 27 -7.38 -31.55 8.17
C ASN A 27 -6.06 -31.49 7.37
N MET A 28 -5.84 -30.46 6.56
CA MET A 28 -4.59 -30.25 5.80
C MET A 28 -3.45 -29.76 6.71
N GLY A 29 -2.23 -30.20 6.41
CA GLY A 29 -1.03 -29.67 7.05
C GLY A 29 -0.71 -28.24 6.61
N PRO A 30 0.05 -27.45 7.41
CA PRO A 30 0.33 -26.05 7.10
C PRO A 30 1.05 -25.84 5.76
N GLU A 31 1.95 -26.74 5.37
CA GLU A 31 2.63 -26.72 4.07
C GLU A 31 1.66 -27.04 2.91
N GLU A 32 0.75 -27.99 3.12
CA GLU A 32 -0.21 -28.44 2.12
C GLU A 32 -1.28 -27.37 1.83
N VAL A 33 -1.68 -26.60 2.85
CA VAL A 33 -2.58 -25.44 2.70
C VAL A 33 -1.92 -24.34 1.86
N ILE A 34 -0.62 -24.12 2.02
CA ILE A 34 0.12 -23.11 1.24
C ILE A 34 0.19 -23.52 -0.23
N ASP A 35 0.55 -24.77 -0.51
CA ASP A 35 0.59 -25.30 -1.88
C ASP A 35 -0.78 -25.22 -2.57
N GLU A 36 -1.87 -25.50 -1.84
CA GLU A 36 -3.21 -25.41 -2.40
C GLU A 36 -3.63 -23.95 -2.63
N ALA A 37 -3.28 -23.03 -1.73
CA ALA A 37 -3.51 -21.60 -1.94
C ALA A 37 -2.77 -21.06 -3.17
N GLU A 38 -1.57 -21.57 -3.47
CA GLU A 38 -0.85 -21.21 -4.70
C GLU A 38 -1.54 -21.72 -5.98
N LYS A 39 -2.11 -22.93 -5.95
CA LYS A 39 -2.91 -23.44 -7.06
C LYS A 39 -4.17 -22.60 -7.26
N GLU A 40 -4.83 -22.20 -6.18
CA GLU A 40 -6.01 -21.34 -6.24
C GLU A 40 -5.70 -19.93 -6.72
N LYS A 41 -4.51 -19.38 -6.41
CA LYS A 41 -4.05 -18.08 -6.95
C LYS A 41 -3.93 -18.10 -8.49
N LYS A 42 -3.47 -19.20 -9.07
CA LYS A 42 -3.43 -19.36 -10.54
C LYS A 42 -4.83 -19.36 -11.16
N ARG A 43 -5.82 -19.86 -10.41
CA ARG A 43 -7.23 -19.93 -10.84
C ARG A 43 -8.00 -18.64 -10.57
N ASN A 44 -7.62 -17.89 -9.53
CA ASN A 44 -8.21 -16.61 -9.15
C ASN A 44 -7.12 -15.53 -9.04
N PRO A 45 -6.87 -14.78 -10.12
CA PRO A 45 -5.84 -13.74 -10.17
C PRO A 45 -5.99 -12.62 -9.12
N PHE A 46 -7.16 -12.47 -8.52
CA PHE A 46 -7.43 -11.47 -7.47
C PHE A 46 -7.13 -11.98 -6.06
N LEU A 47 -6.78 -13.26 -5.89
CA LEU A 47 -6.46 -13.85 -4.60
C LEU A 47 -5.05 -13.40 -4.17
N LYS A 48 -4.99 -12.62 -3.09
CA LYS A 48 -3.74 -12.12 -2.51
C LYS A 48 -3.34 -13.01 -1.34
N ILE A 49 -2.16 -13.63 -1.44
CA ILE A 49 -1.56 -14.36 -0.32
C ILE A 49 -0.97 -13.31 0.62
N ILE A 50 -1.50 -13.23 1.84
CA ILE A 50 -0.91 -12.39 2.88
C ILE A 50 0.26 -13.20 3.46
N PRO A 51 1.51 -12.74 3.35
CA PRO A 51 2.63 -13.43 3.97
C PRO A 51 2.37 -13.52 5.48
N ASN A 52 2.63 -14.70 6.04
CA ASN A 52 2.27 -15.03 7.41
C ASN A 52 3.03 -14.15 8.42
N ILE A 53 2.37 -13.11 8.96
CA ILE A 53 2.88 -12.28 10.07
C ILE A 53 2.75 -13.02 11.43
N LEU A 54 2.03 -14.14 11.48
CA LEU A 54 1.69 -14.87 12.71
C LEU A 54 2.43 -16.20 12.85
N ARG A 55 3.72 -16.24 12.50
CA ARG A 55 4.61 -17.33 12.95
C ARG A 55 5.13 -17.03 14.36
N GLY A 56 4.21 -16.94 15.32
CA GLY A 56 4.46 -16.69 16.73
C GLY A 56 4.40 -17.95 17.59
N GLY A 57 4.90 -19.09 17.09
CA GLY A 57 4.81 -20.36 17.81
C GLY A 57 5.64 -21.47 17.19
N SER A 58 6.96 -21.33 17.22
CA SER A 58 7.96 -22.42 17.30
C SER A 58 9.35 -21.85 16.98
N GLU A 59 10.34 -22.30 17.77
CA GLU A 59 11.73 -21.87 17.87
C GLU A 59 12.56 -22.05 16.58
N ALA A 60 12.21 -21.34 15.50
CA ALA A 60 13.07 -21.10 14.36
C ALA A 60 13.24 -19.58 14.23
N GLY A 61 14.48 -19.13 14.39
CA GLY A 61 14.85 -17.75 14.68
C GLY A 61 14.11 -16.70 13.86
N PHE A 62 13.65 -15.66 14.55
CA PHE A 62 13.43 -14.35 13.96
C PHE A 62 14.76 -13.92 13.34
N ASP A 63 14.88 -14.04 12.02
CA ASP A 63 15.96 -13.45 11.25
C ASP A 63 15.59 -11.98 11.02
N PRO A 64 16.18 -11.03 11.78
CA PRO A 64 15.87 -9.60 11.64
C PRO A 64 16.21 -9.09 10.24
N SER A 65 17.08 -9.81 9.51
CA SER A 65 17.52 -9.51 8.15
C SER A 65 16.41 -9.62 7.09
N ARG A 66 15.28 -10.27 7.43
CA ARG A 66 14.14 -10.47 6.51
C ARG A 66 13.03 -9.44 6.63
N VAL A 67 13.10 -8.56 7.62
CA VAL A 67 12.29 -7.33 7.61
C VAL A 67 12.94 -6.44 6.56
N LYS A 68 12.51 -6.56 5.29
CA LYS A 68 12.68 -5.43 4.38
C LYS A 68 11.88 -4.31 5.02
N GLU A 69 12.57 -3.31 5.54
CA GLU A 69 11.99 -2.01 5.75
C GLU A 69 11.40 -1.63 4.39
N GLU A 70 10.09 -1.82 4.23
CA GLU A 70 9.38 -1.33 3.06
C GLU A 70 9.50 0.19 3.17
N GLU A 71 10.46 0.75 2.43
CA GLU A 71 10.71 2.19 2.44
C GLU A 71 9.39 2.92 2.22
N THR A 72 9.05 3.81 3.14
CA THR A 72 7.79 4.56 3.04
C THR A 72 7.87 5.44 1.80
N ASN A 73 6.73 5.69 1.13
CA ASN A 73 6.68 6.56 -0.06
C ASN A 73 7.39 7.91 0.18
N ASN A 74 7.24 8.48 1.38
CA ASN A 74 7.91 9.72 1.77
C ASN A 74 9.44 9.57 1.84
N GLU A 75 9.96 8.43 2.28
CA GLU A 75 11.41 8.17 2.33
C GLU A 75 11.99 8.05 0.93
N ILE A 76 11.27 7.41 0.01
CA ILE A 76 11.65 7.32 -1.41
C ILE A 76 11.69 8.73 -2.03
N LEU A 77 10.65 9.53 -1.78
CA LEU A 77 10.57 10.91 -2.27
C LEU A 77 11.68 11.79 -1.67
N LEU A 78 11.96 11.69 -0.37
CA LEU A 78 13.05 12.42 0.29
C LEU A 78 14.41 12.08 -0.30
N LYS A 79 14.67 10.79 -0.58
CA LYS A 79 15.89 10.36 -1.28
C LYS A 79 15.97 11.00 -2.66
N GLN A 80 14.90 10.98 -3.45
CA GLN A 80 14.88 11.61 -4.77
C GLN A 80 15.12 13.12 -4.68
N VAL A 81 14.47 13.82 -3.74
CA VAL A 81 14.67 15.26 -3.51
C VAL A 81 16.13 15.56 -3.16
N SER A 82 16.77 14.72 -2.34
CA SER A 82 18.18 14.88 -1.96
C SER A 82 19.16 14.73 -3.13
N LEU A 83 18.76 14.04 -4.21
CA LEU A 83 19.57 13.88 -5.42
C LEU A 83 19.48 15.10 -6.35
N ILE A 84 18.47 15.95 -6.19
CA ILE A 84 18.28 17.16 -7.00
C ILE A 84 19.26 18.24 -6.50
N ARG A 85 19.96 18.90 -7.41
CA ARG A 85 20.83 20.04 -7.06
C ARG A 85 20.00 21.28 -6.74
N LEU A 86 19.69 21.45 -5.46
CA LEU A 86 19.02 22.63 -4.89
C LEU A 86 19.97 23.41 -3.97
N SER A 87 19.67 24.69 -3.73
CA SER A 87 20.35 25.44 -2.66
C SER A 87 20.01 24.84 -1.28
N PRO A 88 20.81 25.10 -0.21
CA PRO A 88 20.51 24.60 1.13
C PRO A 88 19.11 24.97 1.61
N ASP A 89 18.67 26.20 1.34
CA ASP A 89 17.34 26.68 1.70
C ASP A 89 16.24 25.99 0.87
N GLN A 90 16.46 25.84 -0.44
CA GLN A 90 15.51 25.16 -1.33
C GLN A 90 15.36 23.67 -0.99
N SER A 91 16.46 23.00 -0.62
CA SER A 91 16.46 21.59 -0.21
C SER A 91 15.65 21.40 1.06
N ARG A 92 15.80 22.29 2.05
CA ARG A 92 14.97 22.28 3.26
C ARG A 92 13.49 22.45 2.93
N ILE A 93 13.15 23.44 2.10
CA ILE A 93 11.76 23.69 1.69
C ILE A 93 11.18 22.48 0.94
N ALA A 94 11.98 21.87 0.05
CA ALA A 94 11.57 20.68 -0.69
C ALA A 94 11.32 19.47 0.21
N ALA A 95 12.15 19.26 1.23
CA ALA A 95 11.95 18.20 2.20
C ALA A 95 10.67 18.39 3.02
N GLU A 96 10.40 19.63 3.49
CA GLU A 96 9.15 19.97 4.18
C GLU A 96 7.93 19.74 3.26
N LEU A 97 8.03 20.10 1.99
CA LEU A 97 6.96 19.89 1.01
C LEU A 97 6.59 18.41 0.82
N VAL A 98 7.53 17.48 0.96
CA VAL A 98 7.23 16.03 0.91
C VAL A 98 6.26 15.63 2.02
N TYR A 99 6.40 16.22 3.22
CA TYR A 99 5.52 15.94 4.35
C TYR A 99 4.15 16.63 4.24
N CYS A 100 4.00 17.62 3.36
CA CYS A 100 2.72 18.26 3.05
C CYS A 100 1.88 17.48 2.02
N LEU A 101 2.39 16.37 1.48
CA LEU A 101 1.69 15.56 0.50
C LEU A 101 0.68 14.61 1.15
N ASP A 102 -0.45 14.39 0.47
CA ASP A 102 -1.37 13.31 0.81
C ASP A 102 -0.85 11.93 0.37
N GLU A 103 -1.59 10.87 0.72
CA GLU A 103 -1.30 9.49 0.29
C GLU A 103 -1.25 9.31 -1.23
N ARG A 104 -1.81 10.26 -1.99
CA ARG A 104 -1.88 10.25 -3.45
C ARG A 104 -0.75 11.07 -4.08
N GLY A 105 0.04 11.80 -3.29
CA GLY A 105 1.13 12.66 -3.75
C GLY A 105 0.70 14.07 -4.17
N TYR A 106 -0.46 14.55 -3.73
CA TYR A 106 -0.98 15.89 -3.97
C TYR A 106 -0.75 16.83 -2.80
N ILE A 107 -0.60 18.12 -3.11
CA ILE A 107 -0.53 19.16 -2.10
C ILE A 107 -1.97 19.45 -1.64
N CYS A 108 -2.28 19.15 -0.38
CA CYS A 108 -3.61 19.35 0.21
C CYS A 108 -4.00 20.82 0.28
N ASP A 109 -3.05 21.66 0.70
CA ASP A 109 -3.32 23.05 1.06
C ASP A 109 -3.12 24.00 -0.13
N PRO A 110 -3.88 25.10 -0.19
CA PRO A 110 -3.68 26.12 -1.21
C PRO A 110 -2.28 26.74 -1.09
N ALA A 111 -1.71 27.18 -2.21
CA ALA A 111 -0.36 27.73 -2.24
C ALA A 111 -0.12 28.89 -1.25
N SER A 112 -1.17 29.65 -0.90
CA SER A 112 -1.10 30.71 0.12
C SER A 112 -0.83 30.18 1.52
N GLU A 113 -1.47 29.08 1.91
CA GLU A 113 -1.30 28.47 3.24
C GLU A 113 0.05 27.77 3.34
N VAL A 114 0.46 27.07 2.28
CA VAL A 114 1.80 26.47 2.16
C VAL A 114 2.90 27.53 2.28
N CYS A 115 2.71 28.71 1.66
CA CYS A 115 3.64 29.84 1.79
C CYS A 115 3.76 30.34 3.23
N ILE A 116 2.64 30.45 3.95
CA ILE A 116 2.62 30.89 5.35
C ILE A 116 3.32 29.86 6.23
N TYR A 117 3.03 28.57 6.03
CA TYR A 117 3.62 27.47 6.78
C TYR A 117 5.15 27.41 6.61
N LEU A 118 5.63 27.53 5.37
CA LEU A 118 7.06 27.47 5.03
C LEU A 118 7.79 28.80 5.25
N GLY A 119 7.06 29.91 5.44
CA GLY A 119 7.64 31.25 5.57
C GLY A 119 8.28 31.77 4.28
N VAL A 120 7.81 31.34 3.10
CA VAL A 120 8.41 31.67 1.80
C VAL A 120 7.44 32.44 0.90
N PRO A 121 7.94 33.36 0.06
CA PRO A 121 7.09 34.04 -0.92
C PRO A 121 6.60 33.05 -1.98
N ASN A 122 5.39 33.29 -2.49
CA ASN A 122 4.74 32.42 -3.48
C ASN A 122 5.58 32.17 -4.73
N ARG A 123 6.35 33.17 -5.17
CA ARG A 123 7.29 33.03 -6.28
C ARG A 123 8.30 31.91 -6.06
N VAL A 124 8.93 31.87 -4.88
CA VAL A 124 9.95 30.87 -4.54
C VAL A 124 9.32 29.49 -4.42
N LEU A 125 8.13 29.41 -3.81
CA LEU A 125 7.37 28.16 -3.72
C LEU A 125 7.08 27.57 -5.12
N MET A 126 6.54 28.39 -6.02
CA MET A 126 6.20 27.95 -7.38
C MET A 126 7.42 27.53 -8.19
N GLU A 127 8.56 28.21 -8.01
CA GLU A 127 9.84 27.84 -8.64
C GLU A 127 10.32 26.46 -8.14
N ILE A 128 10.33 26.23 -6.83
CA ILE A 128 10.75 24.96 -6.23
C ILE A 128 9.81 23.82 -6.67
N VAL A 129 8.49 24.03 -6.57
CA VAL A 129 7.49 23.02 -6.97
C VAL A 129 7.65 22.66 -8.45
N SER A 130 7.93 23.64 -9.32
CA SER A 130 8.15 23.39 -10.75
C SER A 130 9.40 22.54 -11.02
N ILE A 131 10.45 22.69 -10.20
CA ILE A 131 11.66 21.86 -10.28
C ILE A 131 11.33 20.43 -9.80
N LEU A 132 10.66 20.32 -8.65
CA LEU A 132 10.28 19.03 -8.06
C LEU A 132 9.38 18.23 -9.01
N GLN A 133 8.35 18.84 -9.59
CA GLN A 133 7.43 18.20 -10.53
C GLN A 133 8.12 17.60 -11.77
N ARG A 134 9.27 18.14 -12.19
CA ARG A 134 10.02 17.64 -13.36
C ARG A 134 11.08 16.59 -13.00
N SER A 135 11.59 16.65 -11.77
CA SER A 135 12.74 15.84 -11.35
C SER A 135 12.36 14.64 -10.49
N VAL A 136 11.17 14.63 -9.89
CA VAL A 136 10.69 13.56 -9.02
C VAL A 136 9.84 12.57 -9.81
N GLU A 137 10.00 11.28 -9.51
CA GLU A 137 9.17 10.20 -10.07
C GLU A 137 8.32 9.56 -8.96
N PRO A 138 7.01 9.35 -9.16
CA PRO A 138 6.29 9.40 -10.44
C PRO A 138 5.87 10.80 -10.91
N ALA A 139 5.79 10.98 -12.24
CA ALA A 139 5.31 12.23 -12.84
C ALA A 139 3.87 12.55 -12.40
N GLY A 140 3.65 13.79 -11.93
CA GLY A 140 2.37 14.26 -11.40
C GLY A 140 2.29 14.37 -9.88
N VAL A 141 3.34 13.95 -9.14
CA VAL A 141 3.52 14.25 -7.71
C VAL A 141 3.79 15.77 -7.54
N PHE A 142 3.40 16.32 -6.39
CA PHE A 142 3.41 17.77 -6.10
C PHE A 142 2.42 18.60 -6.93
N ALA A 143 1.37 17.97 -7.49
CA ALA A 143 0.28 18.70 -8.13
C ALA A 143 -0.78 19.14 -7.10
N TRP A 144 -1.45 20.27 -7.37
CA TRP A 144 -2.61 20.74 -6.59
C TRP A 144 -3.93 20.13 -7.04
N SER A 145 -3.99 19.65 -8.29
CA SER A 145 -5.20 19.09 -8.85
C SER A 145 -4.90 17.94 -9.79
N LEU A 146 -5.90 17.08 -10.00
CA LEU A 146 -5.82 15.99 -10.96
C LEU A 146 -5.57 16.52 -12.39
N LYS A 147 -6.13 17.68 -12.72
CA LYS A 147 -5.90 18.34 -14.02
C LYS A 147 -4.42 18.68 -14.20
N ASP A 148 -3.78 19.25 -13.17
CA ASP A 148 -2.36 19.59 -13.20
C ASP A 148 -1.48 18.34 -13.22
N SER A 149 -1.85 17.31 -12.45
CA SER A 149 -1.21 16.01 -12.46
C SER A 149 -1.16 15.41 -13.87
N PHE A 150 -2.28 15.42 -14.60
CA PHE A 150 -2.33 14.93 -15.97
C PHE A 150 -1.53 15.79 -16.95
N ARG A 151 -1.56 17.11 -16.79
CA ARG A 151 -0.73 18.01 -17.60
C ARG A 151 0.74 17.66 -17.46
N ILE A 152 1.24 17.53 -16.22
CA ILE A 152 2.63 17.16 -15.91
C ILE A 152 2.98 15.78 -16.49
N GLN A 153 2.08 14.80 -16.35
CA GLN A 153 2.27 13.45 -16.89
C GLN A 153 2.34 13.41 -18.42
N LEU A 154 1.56 14.23 -19.11
CA LEU A 154 1.55 14.31 -20.56
C LEU A 154 2.79 15.04 -21.10
N GLU A 155 3.20 16.12 -20.44
CA GLU A 155 4.46 16.83 -20.71
C GLU A 155 5.65 15.87 -20.58
N ALA A 156 5.72 15.09 -19.49
CA ALA A 156 6.77 14.08 -19.29
C ALA A 156 6.80 13.00 -20.38
N LYS A 157 5.64 12.69 -20.99
CA LYS A 157 5.51 11.71 -22.08
C LYS A 157 5.68 12.31 -23.47
N ASN A 158 6.00 13.61 -23.61
CA ASN A 158 6.03 14.35 -24.87
C ASN A 158 4.74 14.20 -25.70
N ARG A 159 3.58 14.22 -25.03
CA ARG A 159 2.26 14.11 -25.67
C ARG A 159 1.46 15.42 -25.63
N TYR A 160 2.10 16.52 -25.27
CA TYR A 160 1.52 17.85 -25.11
C TYR A 160 2.57 18.92 -25.44
#